data_AF-A0A6P0UWT1-F1
#
_entry.id   AF-A0A6P0UWT1-F1
#
_cell.length_a   1.000
_cell.length_b   1.000
_cell.length_c   1.000
_cell.angle_alpha   90.00
_cell.angle_beta   90.00
_cell.angle_gamma   90.00
#
_symmetry.space_group_name_H-M   'P 1'
#
loop_
_entity.id
_entity.type
_entity.pdbx_description
1 polymer ?
#
loop_
_entity_poly.entity_id
_entity_poly.type
_entity_poly.pdbx_seq_one_letter_code
_entity_poly.pdbx_strand_id
1 'polypeptide(L)'
;MDRFSVEQSAVINRISKTLNNLVESKSILQELDQVELTQHFSSQLLKNWSPAQVMAIPEDELQKIIQAVMLFKILYDLLEDLNLEEMGIFDAALSGK
;
A
#
# COMPACT_ATOMS: atom_id res chain seq x y z
N MET A 1 -9.40 16.10 14.83
CA MET A 1 -8.83 16.16 13.46
C MET A 1 -7.56 16.98 13.57
N ASP A 2 -6.41 16.31 13.60
CA ASP A 2 -5.12 16.98 13.58
C ASP A 2 -4.98 17.75 12.26
N ARG A 3 -4.59 19.03 12.34
CA ARG A 3 -4.37 19.86 11.17
C ARG A 3 -3.03 19.47 10.56
N PHE A 4 -3.06 18.75 9.44
CA PHE A 4 -1.87 18.48 8.63
C PHE A 4 -1.22 19.79 8.17
N SER A 5 0.12 19.81 8.09
CA SER A 5 0.82 20.92 7.44
C SER A 5 0.47 20.98 5.95
N VAL A 6 0.75 22.12 5.31
CA VAL A 6 0.57 22.27 3.86
C VAL A 6 1.39 21.23 3.10
N GLU A 7 2.64 20.96 3.53
CA GLU A 7 3.47 19.95 2.87
C GLU A 7 2.97 18.52 3.10
N GLN A 8 2.46 18.22 4.31
CA GLN A 8 1.86 16.91 4.59
C GLN A 8 0.60 16.68 3.74
N SER A 9 -0.22 17.72 3.57
CA SER A 9 -1.41 17.67 2.71
C SER A 9 -1.05 17.43 1.24
N ALA A 10 0.05 18.02 0.77
CA ALA A 10 0.57 17.78 -0.58
C ALA A 10 1.00 16.33 -0.79
N VAL A 11 1.68 15.74 0.20
CA VAL A 11 2.07 14.32 0.18
C VAL A 11 0.84 13.40 0.17
N ILE A 12 -0.16 13.66 1.02
CA ILE A 12 -1.41 12.89 1.06
C ILE A 12 -2.12 12.92 -0.29
N ASN A 13 -2.25 14.11 -0.89
CA ASN A 13 -2.88 14.25 -2.21
C ASN A 13 -2.10 13.53 -3.30
N ARG A 14 -0.77 13.58 -3.27
CA ARG A 14 0.08 12.86 -4.22
C ARG A 14 -0.16 11.36 -4.13
N ILE A 15 -0.09 10.80 -2.92
CA ILE A 15 -0.27 9.36 -2.67
C ILE A 15 -1.66 8.90 -3.06
N SER A 16 -2.70 9.68 -2.71
CA SER A 16 -4.08 9.39 -3.11
C SER A 16 -4.22 9.30 -4.63
N LYS A 17 -3.64 10.25 -5.37
CA LYS A 17 -3.66 10.23 -6.84
C LYS A 17 -2.95 9.00 -7.41
N THR A 18 -1.78 8.66 -6.87
CA THR A 18 -1.03 7.48 -7.32
C THR A 18 -1.81 6.19 -7.02
N LEU A 19 -2.45 6.09 -5.85
CA LEU A 19 -3.32 4.96 -5.49
C LEU A 19 -4.51 4.83 -6.44
N ASN A 20 -5.20 5.93 -6.75
CA ASN A 20 -6.35 5.91 -7.66
C ASN A 20 -5.96 5.34 -9.03
N ASN A 21 -4.83 5.82 -9.59
CA ASN A 21 -4.33 5.31 -10.87
C ASN A 21 -4.02 3.80 -10.82
N LEU A 22 -3.50 3.32 -9.68
CA LEU A 22 -3.17 1.91 -9.50
C LEU A 22 -4.43 1.05 -9.36
N VAL A 23 -5.41 1.49 -8.58
CA VAL A 23 -6.68 0.77 -8.37
C VAL A 23 -7.49 0.71 -9.67
N GLU A 24 -7.55 1.80 -10.44
CA GLU A 24 -8.20 1.80 -11.75
C GLU A 24 -7.56 0.79 -12.72
N SER A 25 -6.26 0.51 -12.57
CA SER A 25 -5.54 -0.42 -13.44
C SER A 25 -5.73 -1.91 -13.09
N LYS A 26 -6.26 -2.26 -11.90
CA LYS A 26 -6.37 -3.66 -11.44
C LYS A 26 -7.64 -3.91 -10.63
N SER A 27 -8.49 -4.81 -11.12
CA SER A 27 -9.76 -5.19 -10.46
C SER A 27 -9.58 -5.71 -9.03
N ILE A 28 -8.55 -6.51 -8.76
CA ILE A 28 -8.27 -7.06 -7.42
C ILE A 28 -7.96 -5.98 -6.36
N LEU A 29 -7.62 -4.76 -6.79
CA LEU A 29 -7.34 -3.64 -5.88
C LEU A 29 -8.58 -2.81 -5.54
N GLN A 30 -9.72 -3.07 -6.19
CA GLN A 30 -10.95 -2.30 -5.99
C GLN A 30 -11.61 -2.59 -4.63
N GLU A 31 -11.33 -3.75 -4.05
CA GLU A 31 -11.86 -4.17 -2.75
C GLU A 31 -11.10 -3.54 -1.56
N LEU A 32 -9.96 -2.89 -1.83
CA LEU A 32 -9.15 -2.24 -0.80
C LEU A 32 -9.70 -0.85 -0.45
N ASP A 33 -9.76 -0.52 0.84
CA ASP A 33 -10.14 0.81 1.30
C ASP A 33 -9.06 1.84 0.93
N GLN A 34 -9.36 2.65 -0.09
CA GLN A 34 -8.45 3.68 -0.61
C GLN A 34 -8.11 4.76 0.43
N VAL A 35 -9.04 5.08 1.33
CA VAL A 35 -8.82 6.10 2.37
C VAL A 35 -7.85 5.56 3.40
N GLU A 36 -8.06 4.32 3.84
CA GLU A 36 -7.17 3.63 4.76
C GLU A 36 -5.76 3.51 4.16
N LEU A 37 -5.65 3.06 2.90
CA LEU A 37 -4.37 2.95 2.21
C LEU A 37 -3.68 4.31 2.09
N THR A 38 -4.40 5.35 1.67
CA THR A 38 -3.83 6.70 1.53
C THR A 38 -3.24 7.17 2.85
N GLN A 39 -3.97 6.99 3.96
CA GLN A 39 -3.50 7.37 5.29
C GLN A 39 -2.30 6.53 5.73
N HIS A 40 -2.36 5.21 5.54
CA HIS A 40 -1.29 4.29 5.89
C HIS A 40 0.00 4.64 5.16
N PHE A 41 -0.05 4.78 3.83
CA PHE A 41 1.11 5.13 3.01
C PHE A 41 1.65 6.52 3.36
N SER A 42 0.78 7.51 3.51
CA SER A 42 1.22 8.87 3.88
C SER A 42 1.94 8.87 5.22
N SER A 43 1.40 8.15 6.21
CA SER A 43 2.02 8.00 7.53
C SER A 43 3.38 7.30 7.47
N GLN A 44 3.47 6.15 6.79
CA GLN A 44 4.72 5.37 6.70
C GLN A 44 5.81 6.13 5.93
N LEU A 45 5.45 6.80 4.84
CA LEU A 45 6.41 7.60 4.07
C LEU A 45 6.88 8.80 4.90
N LEU A 46 5.97 9.52 5.56
CA LEU A 46 6.32 10.68 6.39
C LEU A 46 7.04 10.33 7.70
N LYS A 47 6.96 9.08 8.16
CA LYS A 47 7.73 8.57 9.30
C LYS A 47 9.22 8.42 8.97
N ASN A 48 9.54 8.08 7.72
CA ASN A 48 10.90 7.77 7.29
C ASN A 48 11.54 8.89 6.44
N TRP A 49 10.71 9.73 5.80
CA TRP A 49 11.12 10.77 4.87
C TRP A 49 10.40 12.08 5.16
N SER A 50 11.11 13.19 4.97
CA SER A 50 10.48 14.50 4.98
C SER A 50 9.50 14.66 3.81
N PRO A 51 8.51 15.56 3.90
CA PRO A 51 7.60 15.83 2.79
C PRO A 51 8.34 16.17 1.48
N ALA A 52 9.41 16.95 1.55
CA ALA A 52 10.22 17.30 0.38
C ALA A 52 10.90 16.09 -0.26
N GLN A 53 11.41 15.15 0.55
CA GLN A 53 11.98 13.90 0.05
C GLN A 53 10.91 13.03 -0.62
N VAL A 54 9.73 12.90 -0.02
CA VAL A 54 8.61 12.15 -0.63
C VAL A 54 8.17 12.79 -1.94
N MET A 55 8.12 14.12 -2.03
CA MET A 55 7.79 14.85 -3.25
C MET A 55 8.86 14.74 -4.34
N ALA A 56 10.11 14.46 -3.97
CA ALA A 56 11.21 14.27 -4.92
C ALA A 56 11.29 12.86 -5.51
N ILE A 57 10.59 11.87 -4.94
CA ILE A 57 10.55 10.49 -5.47
C ILE A 57 9.94 10.54 -6.88
N PRO A 58 10.57 9.92 -7.90
CA PRO A 58 9.96 9.76 -9.23
C PRO A 58 8.63 9.02 -9.19
N GLU A 59 7.70 9.33 -10.10
CA GLU A 59 6.36 8.73 -10.06
C GLU A 59 6.37 7.21 -10.29
N ASP A 60 7.24 6.69 -11.15
CA ASP A 60 7.35 5.26 -11.39
C ASP A 60 7.94 4.51 -10.18
N GLU A 61 8.86 5.14 -9.45
CA GLU A 61 9.42 4.61 -8.22
C GLU A 61 8.39 4.64 -7.09
N LEU A 62 7.64 5.74 -6.95
CA LEU A 62 6.55 5.84 -5.98
C LEU A 62 5.48 4.78 -6.24
N GLN A 63 5.11 4.56 -7.50
CA GLN A 63 4.19 3.49 -7.89
C GLN A 63 4.72 2.11 -7.49
N LYS A 64 5.99 1.80 -7.73
CA LYS A 64 6.60 0.52 -7.34
C LYS A 64 6.56 0.32 -5.82
N ILE A 65 6.89 1.35 -5.04
CA ILE A 65 6.84 1.30 -3.57
C ILE A 65 5.41 0.99 -3.09
N ILE A 66 4.43 1.73 -3.61
CA ILE A 66 3.02 1.55 -3.23
C ILE A 66 2.50 0.16 -3.66
N GLN A 67 2.82 -0.28 -4.89
CA GLN A 67 2.44 -1.60 -5.41
C GLN A 67 3.00 -2.74 -4.57
N ALA A 68 4.26 -2.67 -4.16
CA ALA A 68 4.89 -3.72 -3.36
C ALA A 68 4.14 -3.93 -2.03
N VAL A 69 3.82 -2.83 -1.34
CA VAL A 69 3.10 -2.90 -0.07
C VAL A 69 1.64 -3.34 -0.26
N MET A 70 0.96 -2.89 -1.30
CA MET A 70 -0.40 -3.38 -1.62
C MET A 70 -0.41 -4.89 -1.88
N LEU A 71 0.58 -5.42 -2.62
CA LEU A 71 0.70 -6.86 -2.86
C LEU A 71 0.90 -7.63 -1.54
N PHE A 72 1.72 -7.12 -0.63
CA PHE A 72 1.87 -7.73 0.70
C PHE A 72 0.56 -7.72 1.50
N LYS A 73 -0.22 -6.64 1.44
CA LYS A 73 -1.52 -6.58 2.12
C LYS A 73 -2.51 -7.59 1.53
N ILE A 74 -2.63 -7.67 0.20
CA ILE A 74 -3.50 -8.65 -0.46
C ILE A 74 -3.09 -10.08 -0.12
N LEU A 75 -1.78 -10.36 -0.10
CA LEU A 75 -1.29 -11.67 0.31
C LEU A 75 -1.59 -11.95 1.77
N TYR A 76 -1.43 -10.97 2.67
CA TYR A 76 -1.77 -11.12 4.09
C TYR A 76 -3.27 -11.37 4.29
N ASP A 77 -4.13 -10.56 3.67
CA ASP A 77 -5.59 -10.70 3.76
C ASP A 77 -6.02 -12.07 3.19
N LEU A 78 -5.45 -12.51 2.07
CA LEU A 78 -5.69 -13.85 1.48
C LEU A 78 -5.23 -14.98 2.42
N LEU A 79 -4.12 -14.80 3.14
CA LEU A 79 -3.61 -15.79 4.09
C LEU A 79 -4.45 -15.83 5.37
N GLU A 80 -5.00 -14.69 5.81
CA GLU A 80 -5.89 -14.60 6.97
C GLU A 80 -7.22 -15.33 6.73
N ASP A 81 -7.69 -15.35 5.49
CA ASP A 81 -8.91 -16.06 5.08
C ASP A 81 -8.74 -17.59 5.00
N LEU A 82 -7.52 -18.12 5.10
CA LEU A 82 -7.26 -19.56 5.05
C LEU A 82 -7.64 -20.26 6.35
N ASN A 83 -8.33 -21.39 6.23
CA ASN A 83 -8.52 -22.28 7.37
C ASN A 83 -7.25 -23.13 7.67
N LEU A 84 -7.21 -23.83 8.81
CA LEU A 84 -6.04 -24.61 9.24
C LEU A 84 -5.55 -25.65 8.22
N GLU A 85 -6.48 -26.24 7.44
CA GLU A 85 -6.14 -27.21 6.40
C GLU A 85 -5.47 -26.52 5.20
N GLU A 86 -5.98 -25.38 4.78
CA GLU A 86 -5.45 -24.61 3.65
C GLU A 86 -4.10 -23.95 3.98
N MET A 87 -3.91 -23.48 5.22
CA MET A 87 -2.61 -23.04 5.73
C MET A 87 -1.56 -24.16 5.66
N GLY A 88 -1.94 -25.39 6.02
CA GLY A 88 -1.05 -26.55 5.93
C GLY A 88 -0.62 -26.88 4.49
N ILE A 89 -1.51 -26.70 3.51
CA ILE A 89 -1.21 -26.88 2.08
C ILE A 89 -0.25 -25.78 1.60
N PHE A 90 -0.49 -24.52 1.99
CA PHE A 90 0.37 -23.40 1.64
C PHE A 90 1.79 -23.56 2.22
N ASP A 91 1.91 -23.91 3.50
CA ASP A 91 3.20 -24.15 4.17
C ASP A 91 3.98 -25.30 3.52
N ALA A 92 3.28 -26.38 3.15
CA ALA A 92 3.89 -27.51 2.43
C ALA A 92 4.38 -27.10 1.04
N ALA A 93 3.65 -26.25 0.32
CA ALA A 93 4.04 -25.74 -0.99
C ALA A 93 5.27 -24.80 -0.91
N LEU A 94 5.38 -24.01 0.16
CA LEU A 94 6.55 -23.14 0.40
C LEU A 94 7.80 -23.94 0.85
N SER A 95 7.60 -24.97 1.66
CA SER A 95 8.67 -25.83 2.17
C SER A 95 9.26 -26.77 1.10
N GLY A 96 8.62 -26.87 -0.07
CA GLY A 96 9.09 -27.66 -1.21
C GLY A 96 10.10 -26.96 -2.12
N LYS A 97 10.58 -25.76 -1.75
CA LYS A 97 11.65 -25.03 -2.45
C LYS A 97 12.99 -25.10 -1.72
#